data_AF-A0A6B3FC01-F1
#
_entry.id   AF-A0A6B3FC01-F1
#
_cell.length_a   1.000
_cell.length_b   1.000
_cell.length_c   1.000
_cell.angle_alpha   90.00
_cell.angle_beta   90.00
_cell.angle_gamma   90.00
#
_symmetry.space_group_name_H-M   'P 1'
#
loop_
_entity.id
_entity.type
_entity.pdbx_description
1 polymer ?
#
loop_
_entity_poly.entity_id
_entity_poly.type
_entity_poly.pdbx_seq_one_letter_code
_entity_poly.pdbx_strand_id
1 'polypeptide(L)'
;RSATTAETPLWLSEGFADWSGYHGSGRTPRQVAPELAEAVREGEAPTALPTDAGFAFSGDPDDLARAYEGGWLACRMIAEQWGEPKLRDFYQAVGEHKGRDGAVAAAARKVLGVSEAELVGRWRGYVKEQLV
;
A
#
# COMPACT_ATOMS: atom_id res chain seq x y z
N ARG A 1 -24.87 6.25 5.20
CA ARG A 1 -23.78 5.25 5.05
C ARG A 1 -23.29 5.40 3.62
N SER A 2 -22.17 6.10 3.44
CA SER A 2 -21.88 6.85 2.22
C SER A 2 -20.67 6.24 1.49
N ALA A 3 -20.94 5.62 0.34
CA ALA A 3 -20.10 5.46 -0.86
C ALA A 3 -18.57 5.59 -0.72
N THR A 4 -17.93 4.81 0.15
CA THR A 4 -16.46 4.83 0.31
C THR A 4 -15.77 3.50 -0.03
N THR A 5 -16.51 2.44 -0.34
CA THR A 5 -15.95 1.07 -0.34
C THR A 5 -15.79 0.39 -1.71
N ALA A 6 -16.29 0.95 -2.82
CA ALA A 6 -16.13 0.31 -4.15
C ALA A 6 -15.00 0.92 -5.01
N GLU A 7 -14.68 2.20 -4.80
CA GLU A 7 -13.86 2.97 -5.72
C GLU A 7 -12.37 3.00 -5.33
N THR A 8 -12.04 2.89 -4.04
CA THR A 8 -10.66 2.87 -3.55
C THR A 8 -10.10 1.45 -3.54
N PRO A 9 -8.91 1.20 -4.12
CA PRO A 9 -8.27 -0.11 -4.02
C PRO A 9 -8.01 -0.53 -2.57
N LEU A 10 -8.21 -1.82 -2.26
CA LEU A 10 -8.11 -2.32 -0.89
C LEU A 10 -6.71 -2.14 -0.30
N TRP A 11 -5.66 -2.27 -1.11
CA TRP A 11 -4.29 -2.01 -0.65
C TRP A 11 -4.11 -0.62 -0.04
N LEU A 12 -4.86 0.38 -0.53
CA LEU A 12 -4.77 1.76 -0.08
C LEU A 12 -5.68 1.99 1.12
N SER A 13 -6.89 1.44 1.14
CA SER A 13 -7.79 1.58 2.30
C SER A 13 -7.29 0.84 3.52
N GLU A 14 -6.98 -0.45 3.36
CA GLU A 14 -6.47 -1.29 4.46
C GLU A 14 -5.06 -0.84 4.86
N GLY A 15 -4.20 -0.56 3.87
CA GLY A 15 -2.85 -0.07 4.13
C GLY A 15 -2.82 1.26 4.88
N PHE A 16 -3.76 2.17 4.60
CA PHE A 16 -3.88 3.45 5.33
C PHE A 16 -4.39 3.23 6.76
N ALA A 17 -5.33 2.30 6.94
CA ALA A 17 -5.82 1.92 8.26
C ALA A 17 -4.70 1.32 9.13
N ASP A 18 -3.94 0.37 8.60
CA ASP A 18 -2.79 -0.23 9.28
C ASP A 18 -1.68 0.79 9.53
N TRP A 19 -1.39 1.64 8.54
CA TRP A 19 -0.39 2.69 8.71
C TRP A 19 -0.76 3.60 9.88
N SER A 20 -2.02 4.03 9.94
CA SER A 20 -2.54 4.84 11.05
C SER A 20 -2.47 4.10 12.38
N GLY A 21 -2.78 2.79 12.41
CA GLY A 21 -2.74 1.97 13.61
C GLY A 21 -1.33 1.72 14.17
N TYR A 22 -0.34 1.58 13.29
CA TYR A 22 1.06 1.40 13.67
C TYR A 22 1.85 2.70 13.80
N HIS A 23 1.31 3.82 13.33
CA HIS A 23 1.97 5.12 13.40
C HIS A 23 2.31 5.49 14.85
N GLY A 24 3.57 5.85 15.11
CA GLY A 24 4.06 6.18 16.44
C GLY A 24 4.25 5.00 17.41
N SER A 25 3.97 3.76 16.99
CA SER A 25 4.10 2.57 17.86
C SER A 25 5.54 2.14 18.15
N GLY A 26 6.52 2.63 17.39
CA GLY A 26 7.92 2.20 17.46
C GLY A 26 8.22 0.84 16.82
N ARG A 27 7.22 0.17 16.23
CA ARG A 27 7.43 -1.10 15.51
C ARG A 27 8.22 -0.88 14.21
N THR A 28 9.16 -1.78 13.95
CA THR A 28 9.95 -1.82 12.71
C THR A 28 9.16 -2.47 11.57
N PRO A 29 9.53 -2.22 10.30
CA PRO A 29 8.91 -2.88 9.15
C PRO A 29 8.87 -4.40 9.24
N ARG A 30 9.95 -5.05 9.66
CA ARG A 30 9.98 -6.51 9.83
C ARG A 30 9.06 -7.05 10.94
N GLN A 31 8.70 -6.22 11.91
CA GLN A 31 7.75 -6.59 12.97
C GLN A 31 6.29 -6.40 12.54
N VAL A 32 6.03 -5.50 11.58
CA VAL A 32 4.70 -5.25 11.05
C VAL A 32 4.41 -6.09 9.81
N ALA A 33 5.45 -6.41 9.03
CA ALA A 33 5.39 -7.16 7.79
C ALA A 33 6.25 -8.44 7.80
N PRO A 34 6.03 -9.38 8.75
CA PRO A 34 6.83 -10.60 8.84
C PRO A 34 6.66 -11.54 7.63
N GLU A 35 5.45 -11.75 7.11
CA GLU A 35 5.22 -12.73 6.04
C GLU A 35 5.79 -12.24 4.71
N LEU A 36 5.70 -10.94 4.45
CA LEU A 36 6.33 -10.31 3.31
C LEU A 36 7.85 -10.25 3.46
N ALA A 37 8.37 -10.13 4.69
CA ALA A 37 9.81 -10.19 4.91
C ALA A 37 10.36 -11.59 4.64
N GLU A 38 9.61 -12.63 5.00
CA GLU A 38 9.94 -14.00 4.65
C GLU A 38 9.95 -14.20 3.13
N ALA A 39 8.89 -13.80 2.43
CA ALA A 39 8.82 -13.89 0.97
C ALA A 39 9.98 -13.16 0.28
N VAL A 40 10.36 -11.96 0.75
CA VAL A 40 11.51 -11.23 0.22
C VAL A 40 12.82 -12.01 0.42
N ARG A 41 13.00 -12.64 1.59
CA ARG A 41 14.17 -13.48 1.92
C ARG A 41 14.25 -14.71 1.02
N GLU A 42 13.12 -15.31 0.68
CA GLU A 42 13.02 -16.48 -0.20
C GLU A 42 13.16 -16.13 -1.69
N GLY A 43 13.28 -14.83 -2.02
CA GLY A 43 13.42 -14.35 -3.40
C GLY A 43 12.09 -14.11 -4.11
N GLU A 44 10.98 -14.17 -3.38
CA GLU A 44 9.60 -14.01 -3.85
C GLU A 44 9.06 -12.58 -3.63
N ALA A 45 9.94 -11.59 -3.66
CA ALA A 45 9.57 -10.18 -3.50
C ALA A 45 8.52 -9.75 -4.56
N PRO A 46 7.43 -9.08 -4.15
CA PRO A 46 6.33 -8.78 -5.06
C PRO A 46 6.74 -7.79 -6.16
N THR A 47 6.09 -7.92 -7.32
CA THR A 47 6.37 -7.10 -8.50
C THR A 47 5.31 -6.05 -8.80
N ALA A 48 4.17 -6.10 -8.10
CA ALA A 48 3.06 -5.16 -8.23
C ALA A 48 2.42 -4.92 -6.85
N LEU A 49 1.73 -3.79 -6.69
CA LEU A 49 0.94 -3.53 -5.49
C LEU A 49 -0.11 -4.63 -5.27
N PRO A 50 -0.52 -4.88 -4.01
CA PRO A 50 -1.56 -5.86 -3.73
C PRO A 50 -2.84 -5.57 -4.52
N THR A 51 -3.41 -6.61 -5.11
CA THR A 51 -4.70 -6.53 -5.79
C THR A 51 -5.82 -6.85 -4.80
N ASP A 52 -7.06 -6.48 -5.11
CA ASP A 52 -8.20 -6.82 -4.26
C ASP A 52 -8.39 -8.31 -4.04
N ALA A 53 -8.00 -9.13 -5.02
CA ALA A 53 -8.06 -10.58 -4.89
C ALA A 53 -7.16 -11.08 -3.75
N GLY A 54 -6.06 -10.39 -3.43
CA GLY A 54 -5.20 -10.69 -2.29
C GLY A 54 -5.86 -10.41 -0.93
N PHE A 55 -6.95 -9.63 -0.90
CA PHE A 55 -7.75 -9.39 0.30
C PHE A 55 -8.98 -10.30 0.38
N ALA A 56 -9.24 -11.11 -0.65
CA ALA A 56 -10.32 -12.08 -0.63
C ALA A 56 -9.92 -13.29 0.24
N PHE A 57 -10.92 -13.96 0.83
CA PHE A 57 -10.69 -15.20 1.55
C PHE A 57 -10.42 -16.33 0.55
N SER A 58 -9.16 -16.46 0.11
CA SER A 58 -8.69 -17.46 -0.87
C SER A 58 -8.33 -18.81 -0.22
N GLY A 59 -8.25 -18.86 1.12
CA GLY A 59 -7.87 -20.04 1.89
C GLY A 59 -6.39 -20.07 2.29
N ASP A 60 -5.56 -19.16 1.77
CA ASP A 60 -4.16 -18.97 2.19
C ASP A 60 -4.05 -17.73 3.10
N PRO A 61 -3.82 -17.90 4.41
CA PRO A 61 -3.68 -16.78 5.34
C PRO A 61 -2.40 -15.96 5.11
N ASP A 62 -1.36 -16.54 4.53
CA ASP A 62 -0.08 -15.85 4.31
C ASP A 62 -0.17 -14.93 3.09
N ASP A 63 -0.90 -15.34 2.06
CA ASP A 63 -1.26 -14.46 0.93
C ASP A 63 -2.03 -13.22 1.40
N LEU A 64 -3.01 -13.44 2.29
CA LEU A 64 -3.79 -12.36 2.87
C LEU A 64 -2.90 -11.43 3.70
N ALA A 65 -2.05 -11.99 4.56
CA ALA A 65 -1.10 -11.22 5.36
C ALA A 65 -0.18 -10.36 4.46
N ARG A 66 0.43 -10.96 3.43
CA ARG A 66 1.28 -10.24 2.47
C ARG A 66 0.56 -9.09 1.76
N ALA A 67 -0.75 -9.22 1.50
CA ALA A 67 -1.54 -8.14 0.91
C ALA A 67 -1.71 -6.94 1.86
N TYR A 68 -2.06 -7.17 3.13
CA TYR A 68 -2.12 -6.12 4.15
C TYR A 68 -0.75 -5.47 4.37
N GLU A 69 0.28 -6.29 4.56
CA GLU A 69 1.66 -5.85 4.80
C GLU A 69 2.22 -5.03 3.63
N GLY A 70 1.94 -5.44 2.40
CA GLY A 70 2.31 -4.72 1.18
C GLY A 70 1.60 -3.36 1.07
N GLY A 71 0.30 -3.31 1.40
CA GLY A 71 -0.48 -2.07 1.45
C GLY A 71 0.02 -1.10 2.53
N TRP A 72 0.34 -1.64 3.70
CA TRP A 72 0.95 -0.90 4.80
C TRP A 72 2.29 -0.27 4.39
N LEU A 73 3.19 -1.05 3.76
CA LEU A 73 4.48 -0.54 3.27
C LEU A 73 4.31 0.53 2.19
N ALA A 74 3.29 0.43 1.33
CA ALA A 74 3.00 1.48 0.34
C ALA A 74 2.60 2.78 1.03
N CYS A 75 1.71 2.73 2.03
CA CYS A 75 1.29 3.91 2.78
C CYS A 75 2.44 4.51 3.60
N ARG A 76 3.23 3.65 4.27
CA ARG A 76 4.43 4.07 5.00
C ARG A 76 5.43 4.76 4.08
N MET A 77 5.75 4.18 2.93
CA MET A 77 6.65 4.78 1.95
C MET A 77 6.15 6.17 1.51
N ILE A 78 4.85 6.31 1.21
CA ILE A 78 4.28 7.59 0.79
C ILE A 78 4.43 8.63 1.91
N ALA A 79 4.13 8.24 3.16
CA ALA A 79 4.28 9.12 4.32
C ALA A 79 5.74 9.52 4.58
N GLU A 80 6.71 8.61 4.40
CA GLU A 80 8.13 8.91 4.61
C GLU A 80 8.73 9.79 3.49
N GLN A 81 8.39 9.53 2.22
CA GLN A 81 8.99 10.24 1.09
C GLN A 81 8.30 11.57 0.76
N TRP A 82 6.99 11.69 1.01
CA TRP A 82 6.21 12.90 0.68
C TRP A 82 5.55 13.55 1.90
N GLY A 83 5.58 12.92 3.07
CA GLY A 83 4.92 13.39 4.28
C GLY A 83 3.50 12.85 4.46
N GLU A 84 3.07 12.75 5.71
CA GLU A 84 1.71 12.31 6.08
C GLU A 84 0.58 13.14 5.46
N PRO A 85 0.70 14.48 5.29
CA PRO A 85 -0.32 15.24 4.58
C PRO A 85 -0.52 14.74 3.15
N LYS A 86 0.56 14.38 2.45
CA LYS A 86 0.50 13.88 1.08
C LYS A 86 -0.10 12.47 1.00
N LEU A 87 0.14 11.61 1.99
CA LEU A 87 -0.55 10.33 2.08
C LEU A 87 -2.08 10.53 2.21
N ARG A 88 -2.53 11.46 3.07
CA ARG A 88 -3.95 11.78 3.23
C ARG A 88 -4.57 12.37 1.98
N ASP A 89 -3.89 13.34 1.34
CA ASP A 89 -4.32 13.92 0.07
C ASP A 89 -4.41 12.87 -1.04
N PHE A 90 -3.47 11.92 -1.07
CA PHE A 90 -3.45 10.84 -2.05
C PHE A 90 -4.62 9.87 -1.82
N TYR A 91 -4.85 9.44 -0.58
CA TYR A 91 -5.99 8.61 -0.20
C TYR A 91 -7.32 9.27 -0.61
N GLN A 92 -7.50 10.54 -0.28
CA GLN A 92 -8.71 11.29 -0.64
C GLN A 92 -8.85 11.44 -2.17
N ALA A 93 -7.77 11.77 -2.88
CA ALA A 93 -7.81 11.95 -4.33
C ALA A 93 -8.16 10.65 -5.08
N VAL A 94 -7.74 9.49 -4.59
CA VAL A 94 -8.16 8.20 -5.14
C VAL A 94 -9.65 7.95 -4.89
N GLY A 95 -10.13 8.17 -3.66
CA GLY A 95 -11.54 7.96 -3.29
C GLY A 95 -12.54 8.93 -3.94
N GLU A 96 -12.09 10.12 -4.35
CA GLU A 96 -12.90 11.12 -5.07
C GLU A 96 -12.93 10.92 -6.60
N HIS A 97 -12.11 10.01 -7.13
CA HIS A 97 -12.05 9.77 -8.56
C HIS A 97 -13.36 9.16 -9.08
N LYS A 98 -13.78 9.56 -10.30
CA LYS A 98 -15.00 9.03 -10.93
C LYS A 98 -14.69 7.67 -11.56
N GLY A 99 -14.81 6.62 -10.78
CA GLY A 99 -14.48 5.27 -11.21
C GLY A 99 -13.09 4.87 -10.75
N ARG A 100 -12.90 3.58 -10.54
CA ARG A 100 -11.63 3.02 -10.06
C ARG A 100 -10.50 3.03 -11.09
N ASP A 101 -10.85 2.84 -12.36
CA ASP A 101 -9.87 2.76 -13.44
C ASP A 101 -9.11 4.09 -13.57
N GLY A 102 -7.79 4.02 -13.45
CA GLY A 102 -6.91 5.18 -13.53
C GLY A 102 -6.91 6.09 -12.30
N ALA A 103 -7.67 5.78 -11.24
CA ALA A 103 -7.72 6.61 -10.03
C ALA A 103 -6.34 6.75 -9.37
N VAL A 104 -5.59 5.65 -9.26
CA VAL A 104 -4.23 5.63 -8.71
C VAL A 104 -3.28 6.45 -9.58
N ALA A 105 -3.24 6.22 -10.90
CA ALA A 105 -2.44 7.01 -11.82
C ALA A 105 -2.73 8.51 -11.74
N ALA A 106 -4.01 8.90 -11.71
CA ALA A 106 -4.43 10.29 -11.63
C ALA A 106 -4.00 10.93 -10.30
N ALA A 107 -4.22 10.25 -9.19
CA ALA A 107 -3.82 10.71 -7.86
C ALA A 107 -2.30 10.78 -7.70
N ALA A 108 -1.55 9.78 -8.19
CA ALA A 108 -0.09 9.75 -8.11
C ALA A 108 0.51 10.95 -8.86
N ARG A 109 0.01 11.22 -10.07
CA ARG A 109 0.43 12.38 -10.86
C ARG A 109 0.08 13.69 -10.18
N LYS A 110 -1.15 13.83 -9.68
CA LYS A 110 -1.67 15.08 -9.11
C LYS A 110 -1.06 15.41 -7.74
N VAL A 111 -0.92 14.42 -6.88
CA VAL A 111 -0.58 14.61 -5.46
C VAL A 111 0.91 14.40 -5.21
N LEU A 112 1.49 13.33 -5.77
CA LEU A 112 2.86 12.89 -5.52
C LEU A 112 3.85 13.33 -6.61
N GLY A 113 3.34 13.76 -7.78
CA GLY A 113 4.16 14.22 -8.90
C GLY A 113 4.88 13.10 -9.65
N VAL A 114 4.42 11.85 -9.52
CA VAL A 114 5.01 10.67 -10.16
C VAL A 114 3.96 9.90 -10.96
N SER A 115 4.40 9.15 -11.97
CA SER A 115 3.55 8.15 -12.63
C SER A 115 3.25 6.96 -11.72
N GLU A 116 2.20 6.20 -12.03
CA GLU A 116 1.88 4.96 -11.31
C GLU A 116 3.03 3.94 -11.41
N ALA A 117 3.66 3.82 -12.57
CA ALA A 117 4.80 2.93 -12.77
C ALA A 117 6.00 3.32 -11.87
N GLU A 118 6.27 4.62 -11.71
CA GLU A 118 7.30 5.11 -10.79
C GLU A 118 6.92 4.87 -9.33
N LEU A 119 5.65 5.05 -8.96
CA LEU A 119 5.15 4.74 -7.62
C LEU A 119 5.37 3.26 -7.29
N VAL A 120 4.98 2.34 -8.19
CA VAL A 120 5.19 0.90 -8.02
C VAL A 120 6.68 0.56 -7.98
N GLY A 121 7.49 1.17 -8.85
CA GLY A 121 8.95 0.98 -8.85
C GLY A 121 9.62 1.38 -7.52
N ARG A 122 9.24 2.54 -6.98
CA ARG A 122 9.70 3.00 -5.65
C ARG A 122 9.25 2.06 -4.55
N TRP A 123 7.99 1.63 -4.58
CA TRP A 123 7.46 0.68 -3.60
C TRP A 123 8.21 -0.65 -3.61
N ARG A 124 8.49 -1.23 -4.78
CA ARG A 124 9.30 -2.46 -4.89
C ARG A 124 10.70 -2.30 -4.31
N GLY A 125 11.34 -1.16 -4.57
CA GLY A 125 12.64 -0.83 -3.98
C GLY A 125 12.57 -0.72 -2.46
N TYR A 126 11.54 -0.03 -1.97
CA TYR A 126 11.29 0.17 -0.55
C TYR A 126 11.01 -1.15 0.18
N VAL A 127 10.19 -2.04 -0.38
CA VAL A 127 9.94 -3.39 0.18
C VAL A 127 11.26 -4.14 0.38
N LYS A 128 12.14 -4.13 -0.62
CA LYS A 128 13.46 -4.78 -0.52
C LYS A 128 14.36 -4.09 0.50
N GLU A 129 14.39 -2.77 0.52
CA GLU A 129 15.23 -2.01 1.45
C GLU A 129 14.82 -2.24 2.92
N GLN A 130 13.51 -2.28 3.19
CA GLN A 130 12.99 -2.34 4.56
C GLN A 130 12.91 -3.77 5.12
N LEU A 131 12.89 -4.79 4.26
CA LEU A 131 12.66 -6.18 4.66
C LEU A 131 13.85 -7.13 4.39
N VAL A 132 14.98 -6.62 3.89
CA VAL A 132 16.25 -7.37 3.75
C VAL A 132 17.18 -7.20 4.93
#